data_AF-A0A2S4ZJI7-F1
#
_entry.id   AF-A0A2S4ZJI7-F1
#
_cell.length_a   1.000
_cell.length_b   1.000
_cell.length_c   1.000
_cell.angle_alpha   90.00
_cell.angle_beta   90.00
_cell.angle_gamma   90.00
#
_symmetry.space_group_name_H-M   'P 1'
#
loop_
_entity.id
_entity.type
_entity.pdbx_description
1 polymer ?
#
loop_
_entity_poly.entity_id
_entity_poly.type
_entity_poly.pdbx_seq_one_letter_code
_entity_poly.pdbx_strand_id
1 'polypeptide(L)' 'MAEAALLAAEYGSSVAQLLHRHGYGPGHSVSARAVSEGVWQKCRSCDYVGAPASIANHAKKAHPVAVGEQARGAER' A
#
# COMPACT_ATOMS: atom_id res chain seq x y z
N MET A 1 -2.05 24.77 -6.84
CA MET A 1 -2.01 23.29 -6.96
C MET A 1 -3.02 22.86 -7.99
N ALA A 2 -2.60 22.14 -9.02
CA ALA A 2 -3.48 21.76 -10.13
C ALA A 2 -4.44 20.62 -9.73
N GLU A 3 -4.00 19.61 -8.97
CA GLU A 3 -4.85 18.46 -8.63
C GLU A 3 -6.03 18.86 -7.73
N ALA A 4 -5.79 19.77 -6.78
CA ALA A 4 -6.85 20.29 -5.92
C ALA A 4 -7.91 21.08 -6.70
N ALA A 5 -7.47 21.88 -7.68
CA ALA A 5 -8.38 22.61 -8.56
C ALA A 5 -9.22 21.66 -9.43
N LEU A 6 -8.60 20.60 -9.97
CA LEU A 6 -9.30 19.56 -10.71
C LEU A 6 -10.34 18.84 -9.82
N LEU A 7 -9.97 18.43 -8.60
CA LEU A 7 -10.88 17.77 -7.67
C LEU A 7 -12.09 18.65 -7.35
N ALA A 8 -11.87 19.94 -7.12
CA ALA A 8 -12.95 20.89 -6.84
C ALA A 8 -13.87 21.06 -8.06
N ALA A 9 -13.31 21.27 -9.26
CA ALA A 9 -14.07 21.55 -10.47
C ALA A 9 -14.88 20.34 -10.97
N GLU A 10 -14.32 19.13 -10.89
CA GLU A 10 -14.86 17.95 -11.57
C GLU A 10 -15.48 16.91 -10.63
N TYR A 11 -15.15 16.96 -9.34
CA TYR A 11 -15.47 15.88 -8.39
C TYR A 11 -15.97 16.39 -7.04
N GLY A 12 -16.32 17.69 -6.92
CA GLY A 12 -16.83 18.27 -5.68
C GLY A 12 -15.85 18.13 -4.51
N SER A 13 -14.56 18.22 -4.78
CA SER A 13 -13.47 18.01 -3.80
C SER A 13 -13.48 16.62 -3.14
N SER A 14 -14.08 15.61 -3.79
CA SER A 14 -14.21 14.25 -3.25
C SER A 14 -13.42 13.25 -4.08
N VAL A 15 -12.38 12.67 -3.47
CA VAL A 15 -11.63 11.54 -4.05
C VAL A 15 -12.53 10.32 -4.23
N ALA A 16 -13.52 10.11 -3.36
CA ALA A 16 -14.48 9.02 -3.52
C ALA A 16 -15.32 9.19 -4.79
N GLN A 17 -15.76 10.41 -5.11
CA GLN A 17 -16.45 10.67 -6.38
C GLN A 17 -15.54 10.48 -7.58
N LEU A 18 -14.27 10.87 -7.50
CA LEU A 18 -13.29 10.57 -8.53
C LEU A 18 -13.19 9.07 -8.77
N LEU A 19 -12.91 8.28 -7.71
CA LEU A 19 -12.78 6.84 -7.82
C LEU A 19 -14.04 6.19 -8.43
N HIS A 20 -15.22 6.60 -7.96
CA HIS A 20 -16.49 6.12 -8.48
C HIS A 20 -16.69 6.45 -9.97
N ARG A 21 -16.40 7.68 -10.40
CA ARG A 21 -16.49 8.11 -11.81
C ARG A 21 -15.54 7.33 -12.73
N HIS A 22 -14.43 6.84 -12.19
CA HIS A 22 -13.46 5.97 -12.89
C HIS A 22 -13.76 4.47 -12.74
N GLY A 23 -14.95 4.12 -12.23
CA GLY A 23 -15.44 2.75 -12.15
C GLY A 23 -14.97 1.96 -10.94
N TYR A 24 -14.26 2.57 -10.00
CA TYR A 24 -13.85 1.91 -8.75
C TYR A 24 -14.98 1.94 -7.72
N GLY A 25 -15.08 0.89 -6.93
CA GLY A 25 -16.12 0.74 -5.92
C GLY A 25 -16.15 -0.66 -5.32
N PRO A 26 -17.25 -1.03 -4.65
CA PRO A 26 -17.48 -2.41 -4.21
C PRO A 26 -17.34 -3.37 -5.41
N GLY A 27 -16.46 -4.35 -5.31
CA GLY A 27 -16.17 -5.31 -6.40
C GLY A 27 -15.12 -4.85 -7.42
N HIS A 28 -14.71 -3.58 -7.42
CA HIS A 28 -13.63 -3.08 -8.28
C HIS A 28 -12.67 -2.18 -7.48
N SER A 29 -11.71 -2.83 -6.82
CA SER A 29 -10.76 -2.17 -5.91
C SER A 29 -9.61 -1.50 -6.67
N VAL A 30 -9.38 -0.21 -6.41
CA VAL A 30 -8.25 0.56 -6.95
C VAL A 30 -6.90 0.03 -6.45
N SER A 31 -6.82 -0.42 -5.19
CA SER A 31 -5.57 -0.97 -4.64
C SER A 31 -5.27 -2.36 -5.21
N ALA A 32 -6.29 -3.19 -5.44
CA ALA A 32 -6.11 -4.48 -6.09
C ALA A 32 -5.61 -4.32 -7.52
N ARG A 33 -6.17 -3.36 -8.27
CA ARG A 33 -5.66 -3.01 -9.61
C ARG A 33 -4.21 -2.52 -9.54
N ALA A 34 -3.89 -1.59 -8.64
CA ALA A 34 -2.52 -1.08 -8.50
C ALA A 34 -1.49 -2.17 -8.21
N VAL A 35 -1.86 -3.21 -7.46
CA VAL A 35 -1.02 -4.39 -7.24
C VAL A 35 -0.91 -5.25 -8.50
N SER A 36 -2.02 -5.49 -9.21
CA SER A 36 -2.03 -6.24 -10.47
C SER A 36 -1.17 -5.59 -11.56
N GLU A 37 -1.12 -4.26 -11.60
CA GLU A 37 -0.31 -3.47 -12.54
C GLU A 37 1.16 -3.35 -12.08
N GLY A 38 1.53 -3.93 -10.92
CA GLY A 38 2.89 -3.90 -10.38
C GLY A 38 3.35 -2.56 -9.81
N VAL A 39 2.48 -1.53 -9.79
CA VAL A 39 2.78 -0.21 -9.24
C VAL A 39 2.82 -0.25 -7.70
N TRP A 40 1.96 -1.08 -7.10
CA TRP A 40 1.93 -1.35 -5.67
C TRP A 40 2.34 -2.79 -5.37
N GLN A 41 2.74 -3.03 -4.12
CA GLN A 41 3.16 -4.35 -3.65
C GLN A 41 2.37 -4.74 -2.40
N LYS A 42 2.16 -6.05 -2.22
CA LYS A 42 1.65 -6.63 -0.97
C LYS A 42 2.81 -6.89 -0.03
N CYS A 43 2.63 -6.62 1.26
CA CYS A 43 3.59 -7.02 2.28
C CYS A 43 3.72 -8.55 2.30
N ARG A 44 4.93 -9.05 2.54
CA ARG A 44 5.18 -10.50 2.60
C ARG A 44 4.66 -11.15 3.89
N SER A 45 4.43 -10.35 4.93
CA SER A 45 4.11 -10.85 6.27
C SER A 45 2.66 -10.54 6.71
N CYS A 46 1.94 -9.69 5.99
CA CYS A 46 0.54 -9.36 6.28
C CYS A 46 -0.20 -8.85 5.02
N ASP A 47 -1.49 -8.50 5.18
CA ASP A 47 -2.34 -8.04 4.06
C ASP A 47 -2.19 -6.56 3.68
N TYR A 48 -1.24 -5.83 4.28
CA TYR A 48 -0.98 -4.44 3.92
C TYR A 48 -0.49 -4.31 2.46
N VAL A 49 -1.07 -3.38 1.71
CA VAL A 49 -0.69 -3.06 0.33
C VAL A 49 -0.33 -1.59 0.22
N GLY A 50 0.63 -1.27 -0.64
CA GLY A 50 1.07 0.10 -0.83
C GLY A 50 2.16 0.25 -1.88
N ALA A 51 2.56 1.50 -2.12
CA ALA A 51 3.75 1.79 -2.92
C ALA A 51 5.01 1.15 -2.30
N PRO A 52 6.06 0.84 -3.08
CA PRO A 52 7.26 0.16 -2.59
C PRO A 52 7.91 0.84 -1.37
N ALA A 53 8.01 2.17 -1.37
CA ALA A 53 8.54 2.93 -0.24
C ALA A 53 7.69 2.77 1.04
N SER A 54 6.36 2.76 0.88
CA SER A 54 5.43 2.51 1.99
C SER A 54 5.57 1.09 2.54
N ILE A 55 5.75 0.09 1.68
CA ILE A 55 5.95 -1.31 2.08
C ILE A 55 7.27 -1.49 2.83
N ALA A 56 8.36 -0.87 2.36
CA ALA A 56 9.66 -0.90 3.05
C ALA A 56 9.57 -0.28 4.45
N ASN A 57 8.88 0.85 4.59
CA ASN A 57 8.67 1.50 5.89
C ASN A 57 7.73 0.69 6.79
N HIS A 58 6.66 0.13 6.21
CA HIS A 58 5.73 -0.73 6.92
C HIS A 58 6.44 -1.97 7.49
N ALA A 59 7.23 -2.68 6.68
CA ALA A 59 7.94 -3.87 7.12
C ALA A 59 8.85 -3.60 8.32
N LYS A 60 9.61 -2.49 8.31
CA LYS A 60 10.49 -2.11 9.43
C LYS A 60 9.73 -1.81 10.72
N LYS A 61 8.54 -1.21 10.62
CA LYS A 61 7.77 -0.74 11.78
C LYS A 61 6.83 -1.81 12.34
N ALA A 62 6.15 -2.54 11.46
CA ALA A 62 5.12 -3.51 11.81
C ALA A 62 5.65 -4.94 11.97
N HIS A 63 6.81 -5.25 11.36
CA HIS A 63 7.45 -6.56 11.42
C HIS A 63 8.92 -6.43 11.81
N PRO A 64 9.23 -5.88 13.01
CA PRO A 64 10.58 -5.88 13.50
C PRO A 64 11.03 -7.34 13.63
N VAL A 65 12.05 -7.72 12.87
CA VAL A 65 12.70 -9.01 13.09
C VAL A 65 13.32 -8.91 14.47
N ALA A 66 12.89 -9.76 15.40
CA ALA A 66 13.61 -9.93 16.64
C ALA A 66 15.02 -10.41 16.27
N VAL A 67 16.00 -9.51 16.32
CA VAL A 67 17.41 -9.91 16.34
C VAL A 67 17.62 -10.53 17.71
N GLY A 68 17.40 -11.84 17.79
CA GLY A 68 17.51 -12.62 19.01
C GLY A 68 17.61 -14.09 18.66
N GLU A 69 18.84 -14.58 18.72
CA GLU A 69 19.21 -16.00 18.83
C GLU A 69 19.24 -16.82 17.52
N GLN A 70 20.29 -16.63 16.72
CA GLN A 70 20.89 -17.74 15.97
C GLN A 70 22.40 -17.81 16.24
N ALA A 71 22.82 -19.03 16.62
CA ALA A 71 24.19 -19.55 16.82
C ALA A 71 24.92 -19.26 18.14
N ARG A 72 24.40 -19.81 19.25
CA ARG A 72 25.26 -20.48 20.24
C ARG A 72 24.97 -21.97 20.20
N GLY A 73 25.97 -22.78 19.84
CA GLY A 73 25.93 -24.23 20.03
C GLY A 73 26.44 -25.05 18.86
N ALA A 74 27.76 -25.21 18.76
CA ALA A 74 28.42 -26.49 18.46
C ALA A 74 29.95 -26.28 18.44
N GLU A 75 30.52 -26.10 19.62
CA GLU A 75 31.91 -26.49 19.88
C GLU A 75 31.86 -27.95 20.36
N ARG A 76 32.57 -28.85 19.65
CA ARG A 76 33.36 -29.98 20.17
C ARG A 76 33.89 -30.81 19.01
#